data_AF-A0A6N9C1F5-F1
#
_entry.id   AF-A0A6N9C1F5-F1
#
_cell.length_a   1.000
_cell.length_b   1.000
_cell.length_c   1.000
_cell.angle_alpha   90.00
_cell.angle_beta   90.00
_cell.angle_gamma   90.00
#
_symmetry.space_group_name_H-M   'P 1'
#
loop_
_entity.id
_entity.type
_entity.pdbx_description
1 polymer ?
#
loop_
_entity_poly.entity_id
_entity_poly.type
_entity_poly.pdbx_seq_one_letter_code
_entity_poly.pdbx_strand_id
1 'polypeptide(L)'
;MSQALRKLTANIKNSNTLVIFINQIRMKIGVMFGSPETTTGGNALKFYSSVRLDIRRIGAVKDGDEVVGNETRVKVLKNKVAPPFKQAEFQILYGRGIHRAGEIIDLGVKQGIVEKSGAWYSYNGQRIGQGRRNAATFLDEEEGVRHEIETRVRAELLPDRERGEDPEDGAAGDAPTPRIAAVSDASDRR
;
A
#
# COMPACT_ATOMS: atom_id res chain seq x y z
N MET A 1 0.68 8.70 23.13
CA MET A 1 1.06 8.03 21.85
C MET A 1 2.55 7.73 21.72
N SER A 2 3.47 8.70 21.82
CA SER A 2 4.93 8.43 21.66
C SER A 2 5.45 7.30 22.54
N GLN A 3 5.12 7.32 23.84
CA GLN A 3 5.60 6.31 24.78
C GLN A 3 5.03 4.91 24.48
N ALA A 4 3.75 4.82 24.14
CA ALA A 4 3.10 3.57 23.77
C ALA A 4 3.72 2.97 22.50
N LEU A 5 3.87 3.77 21.43
CA LEU A 5 4.47 3.30 20.17
C LEU A 5 5.93 2.87 20.34
N ARG A 6 6.69 3.55 21.19
CA ARG A 6 8.07 3.15 21.53
C ARG A 6 8.11 1.73 22.12
N LYS A 7 7.19 1.38 23.01
CA LYS A 7 7.11 0.03 23.61
C LYS A 7 6.53 -1.00 22.65
N LEU A 8 5.50 -0.62 21.88
CA LEU A 8 4.78 -1.54 21.01
C LEU A 8 5.58 -1.97 19.78
N THR A 9 6.46 -1.10 19.24
CA THR A 9 7.14 -1.36 17.96
C THR A 9 7.95 -2.67 17.97
N ALA A 10 8.72 -2.92 19.03
CA ALA A 10 9.51 -4.15 19.15
C ALA A 10 8.60 -5.39 19.26
N ASN A 11 7.57 -5.31 20.09
CA ASN A 11 6.63 -6.41 20.29
C ASN A 11 5.88 -6.77 19.00
N ILE A 12 5.40 -5.76 18.26
CA ILE A 12 4.69 -5.92 16.99
C ILE A 12 5.55 -6.66 15.96
N LYS A 13 6.85 -6.35 15.87
CA LYS A 13 7.77 -7.02 14.96
C LYS A 13 8.01 -8.47 15.39
N ASN A 14 8.25 -8.71 16.68
CA ASN A 14 8.50 -10.05 17.21
C ASN A 14 7.28 -10.98 17.09
N SER A 15 6.07 -10.43 17.24
CA SER A 15 4.83 -11.19 17.08
C SER A 15 4.31 -11.24 15.64
N ASN A 16 5.05 -10.66 14.69
CA ASN A 16 4.68 -10.52 13.27
C ASN A 16 3.21 -10.07 13.06
N THR A 17 2.73 -9.15 13.92
CA THR A 17 1.32 -8.73 13.92
C THR A 17 1.16 -7.45 13.11
N LEU A 18 0.15 -7.38 12.23
CA LEU A 18 -0.20 -6.13 11.53
C LEU A 18 -1.11 -5.28 12.43
N VAL A 19 -0.68 -4.06 12.74
CA VAL A 19 -1.48 -3.08 13.50
C VAL A 19 -1.91 -1.95 12.60
N ILE A 20 -3.22 -1.75 12.48
CA ILE A 20 -3.83 -0.69 11.67
C ILE A 20 -4.41 0.38 12.60
N PHE A 21 -3.99 1.62 12.40
CA PHE A 21 -4.55 2.78 13.09
C PHE A 21 -5.43 3.58 12.14
N ILE A 22 -6.72 3.71 12.49
CA ILE A 22 -7.64 4.63 11.82
C ILE A 22 -7.55 5.98 12.53
N ASN A 23 -7.37 7.06 11.76
CA ASN A 23 -7.22 8.40 12.31
C ASN A 23 -8.09 9.39 11.54
N GLN A 24 -8.57 10.41 12.24
CA GLN A 24 -9.38 11.48 11.67
C GLN A 24 -8.51 12.69 11.34
N ILE A 25 -8.94 13.44 10.34
CA ILE A 25 -8.38 14.75 10.03
C ILE A 25 -8.99 15.78 10.99
N ARG A 26 -8.16 16.73 11.42
CA ARG A 26 -8.51 17.94 12.16
C ARG A 26 -7.84 19.12 11.47
N MET A 27 -8.39 20.32 11.67
CA MET A 27 -7.76 21.55 11.21
C MET A 27 -6.89 22.13 12.33
N LYS A 28 -5.67 22.54 12.01
CA LYS A 28 -4.83 23.29 12.94
C LYS A 28 -5.12 24.79 12.79
N ILE A 29 -5.74 25.38 13.81
CA ILE A 29 -6.01 26.82 13.84
C ILE A 29 -4.68 27.59 13.83
N GLY A 30 -4.59 28.65 13.02
CA GLY A 30 -3.43 29.54 12.97
C GLY A 30 -2.33 29.18 11.95
N VAL A 31 -2.57 28.26 11.03
CA VAL A 31 -1.64 27.97 9.92
C VAL A 31 -1.96 28.88 8.73
N MET A 32 -1.07 29.83 8.43
CA MET A 32 -1.21 30.78 7.31
C MET A 32 -0.58 30.29 6.00
N PHE A 33 0.23 29.22 6.04
CA PHE A 33 0.92 28.67 4.86
C PHE A 33 0.97 27.13 4.90
N GLY A 34 0.72 26.48 3.76
CA GLY A 34 0.68 25.02 3.63
C GLY A 34 -0.70 24.40 3.92
N SER A 35 -0.76 23.06 4.01
CA SER A 35 -2.01 22.35 4.29
C SER A 35 -2.39 22.50 5.77
N PRO A 36 -3.61 22.99 6.10
CA PRO A 36 -4.08 23.12 7.49
C PRO A 36 -4.49 21.76 8.10
N GLU A 37 -4.46 20.69 7.32
CA GLU A 37 -4.87 19.36 7.75
C GLU A 37 -3.82 18.72 8.66
N THR A 38 -4.26 18.29 9.84
CA THR A 38 -3.46 17.53 10.80
C THR A 38 -4.20 16.29 11.27
N THR A 39 -3.46 15.30 11.76
CA THR A 39 -4.02 14.07 12.33
C THR A 39 -3.93 14.11 13.84
N THR A 40 -4.90 13.50 14.53
CA THR A 40 -4.85 13.40 15.99
C THR A 40 -3.72 12.50 16.48
N GLY A 41 -3.36 12.59 17.78
CA GLY A 41 -2.36 11.72 18.39
C GLY A 41 -0.90 12.20 18.27
N GLY A 42 -0.70 13.46 17.87
CA GLY A 42 0.62 14.08 17.73
C GLY A 42 1.42 13.54 16.53
N ASN A 43 2.74 13.75 16.54
CA ASN A 43 3.59 13.37 15.41
C ASN A 43 4.11 11.92 15.47
N ALA A 44 4.02 11.25 16.62
CA ALA A 44 4.60 9.92 16.85
C ALA A 44 4.15 8.91 15.80
N LEU A 45 2.84 8.81 15.57
CA LEU A 45 2.27 7.85 14.62
C LEU A 45 2.81 8.06 13.20
N LYS A 46 3.05 9.33 12.80
CA LYS A 46 3.60 9.65 11.48
C LYS A 46 5.00 9.07 11.29
N PHE A 47 5.81 9.00 12.35
CA PHE A 47 7.18 8.47 12.31
C PHE A 47 7.20 6.95 12.41
N TYR A 48 6.43 6.37 13.32
CA TYR A 48 6.39 4.92 13.57
C TYR A 48 5.64 4.11 12.50
N SER A 49 4.68 4.71 11.79
CA SER A 49 3.95 4.00 10.72
C SER A 49 4.88 3.64 9.54
N SER A 50 4.85 2.38 9.10
CA SER A 50 5.55 1.92 7.89
C SER A 50 4.84 2.38 6.62
N VAL A 51 3.52 2.36 6.61
CA VAL A 51 2.67 2.82 5.50
C VAL A 51 1.66 3.83 6.02
N ARG A 52 1.41 4.91 5.27
CA ARG A 52 0.33 5.88 5.54
C ARG A 52 -0.52 6.05 4.30
N LEU A 53 -1.82 5.89 4.50
CA LEU A 53 -2.83 5.99 3.46
C LEU A 53 -3.73 7.20 3.77
N ASP A 54 -3.92 8.08 2.79
CA ASP A 54 -4.94 9.13 2.82
C ASP A 54 -6.10 8.69 1.93
N ILE A 55 -7.26 8.46 2.53
CA ILE A 55 -8.47 8.00 1.87
C ILE A 55 -9.45 9.17 1.74
N ARG A 56 -9.91 9.43 0.52
CA ARG A 56 -10.89 10.49 0.23
C ARG A 56 -11.97 9.98 -0.69
N ARG A 57 -13.21 10.37 -0.40
CA ARG A 57 -14.32 10.27 -1.34
C ARG A 57 -14.13 11.33 -2.42
N ILE A 58 -14.11 10.90 -3.68
CA ILE A 58 -13.99 11.79 -4.85
C ILE A 58 -15.31 11.97 -5.60
N GLY A 59 -16.23 11.02 -5.47
CA GLY A 59 -17.49 11.03 -6.21
C GLY A 59 -18.55 10.12 -5.59
N ALA A 60 -19.68 10.01 -6.28
CA ALA A 60 -20.78 9.14 -5.95
C ALA A 60 -21.00 8.15 -7.11
N VAL A 61 -21.15 6.87 -6.79
CA VAL A 61 -21.55 5.85 -7.75
C VAL A 61 -23.07 5.84 -7.79
N LYS A 62 -23.64 6.07 -8.98
CA LYS A 62 -25.09 6.13 -9.18
C LYS A 62 -25.57 4.96 -10.03
N ASP A 63 -26.80 4.53 -9.75
CA ASP A 63 -27.57 3.59 -10.55
C ASP A 63 -28.90 4.24 -10.91
N GLY A 64 -29.00 4.77 -12.13
CA GLY A 64 -30.06 5.71 -12.47
C GLY A 64 -30.02 6.93 -11.55
N ASP A 65 -31.08 7.13 -10.77
CA ASP A 65 -31.23 8.24 -9.84
C ASP A 65 -30.72 7.91 -8.41
N GLU A 66 -30.48 6.65 -8.09
CA GLU A 66 -30.08 6.22 -6.75
C GLU A 66 -28.55 6.23 -6.55
N VAL A 67 -28.09 6.67 -5.37
CA VAL A 67 -26.67 6.62 -5.02
C VAL A 67 -26.36 5.28 -4.34
N VAL A 68 -25.75 4.37 -5.09
CA VAL A 68 -25.43 3.01 -4.64
C VAL A 68 -24.06 2.87 -3.98
N GLY A 69 -23.21 3.90 -4.07
CA GLY A 69 -21.89 3.86 -3.43
C GLY A 69 -21.07 5.14 -3.56
N ASN A 70 -19.81 5.04 -3.14
CA ASN A 70 -18.83 6.11 -3.16
C ASN A 70 -17.64 5.76 -4.03
N GLU A 71 -17.28 6.69 -4.91
CA GLU A 71 -16.01 6.62 -5.61
C GLU A 71 -14.92 7.17 -4.69
N THR A 72 -13.89 6.36 -4.46
CA THR A 72 -12.89 6.55 -3.42
C THR A 72 -11.49 6.54 -4.00
N ARG A 73 -10.68 7.50 -3.59
CA ARG A 73 -9.26 7.58 -3.93
C ARG A 73 -8.42 7.41 -2.67
N VAL A 74 -7.44 6.52 -2.73
CA VAL A 74 -6.45 6.31 -1.67
C VAL A 74 -5.08 6.71 -2.18
N LYS A 75 -4.42 7.65 -1.50
CA LYS A 75 -3.04 8.07 -1.78
C LYS A 75 -2.09 7.50 -0.73
N VAL A 76 -0.98 6.93 -1.18
CA VAL A 76 0.08 6.42 -0.30
C VAL A 76 1.02 7.57 0.08
N LEU A 77 0.73 8.27 1.17
CA LEU A 77 1.52 9.42 1.63
C LEU A 77 2.90 9.04 2.19
N LYS A 78 3.04 7.83 2.71
CA LYS A 78 4.31 7.29 3.23
C LYS A 78 4.36 5.81 2.95
N ASN A 79 5.50 5.33 2.47
CA ASN A 79 5.75 3.91 2.25
C ASN A 79 7.21 3.61 2.57
N LYS A 80 7.46 2.68 3.50
CA LYS A 80 8.81 2.21 3.86
C LYS A 80 9.20 0.89 3.18
N VAL A 81 8.29 0.26 2.44
CA VAL A 81 8.51 -1.08 1.84
C VAL A 81 8.50 -1.06 0.31
N ALA A 82 8.05 0.04 -0.30
CA ALA A 82 7.97 0.22 -1.74
C ALA A 82 7.91 1.72 -2.07
N PRO A 83 7.99 2.13 -3.35
CA PRO A 83 7.90 3.54 -3.74
C PRO A 83 6.63 4.23 -3.19
N PRO A 84 6.75 5.40 -2.54
CA PRO A 84 5.61 6.17 -2.03
C PRO A 84 4.88 6.95 -3.14
N PHE A 85 3.80 7.65 -2.78
CA PHE A 85 3.02 8.59 -3.61
C PHE A 85 2.21 8.00 -4.76
N LYS A 86 2.16 6.66 -4.87
CA LYS A 86 1.17 5.99 -5.72
C LYS A 86 -0.25 6.23 -5.19
N GLN A 87 -1.23 6.19 -6.09
CA GLN A 87 -2.64 6.31 -5.77
C GLN A 87 -3.44 5.14 -6.35
N ALA A 88 -4.51 4.76 -5.66
CA ALA A 88 -5.48 3.78 -6.09
C ALA A 88 -6.87 4.42 -6.10
N GLU A 89 -7.66 4.10 -7.11
CA GLU A 89 -9.04 4.59 -7.28
C GLU A 89 -9.96 3.39 -7.41
N PHE A 90 -11.00 3.36 -6.60
CA PHE A 90 -11.93 2.25 -6.53
C PHE A 90 -13.29 2.68 -6.01
N GLN A 91 -14.26 1.78 -6.17
CA GLN A 91 -15.64 2.02 -5.77
C GLN A 91 -15.95 1.23 -4.50
N ILE A 92 -16.58 1.89 -3.53
CA ILE A 92 -17.12 1.27 -2.32
C ILE A 92 -18.64 1.29 -2.44
N LEU A 93 -19.23 0.12 -2.62
CA LEU A 93 -20.68 -0.05 -2.70
C LEU A 93 -21.27 -0.24 -1.30
N TYR A 94 -22.41 0.40 -1.04
CA TYR A 94 -23.09 0.25 0.24
C TYR A 94 -23.59 -1.19 0.42
N GLY A 95 -23.39 -1.76 1.62
CA GLY A 95 -23.79 -3.13 1.94
C GLY A 95 -22.91 -4.24 1.35
N ARG A 96 -22.04 -3.96 0.37
CA ARG A 96 -21.10 -4.94 -0.22
C ARG A 96 -19.63 -4.68 0.09
N GLY A 97 -19.23 -3.42 0.29
CA GLY A 97 -17.83 -3.04 0.50
C GLY A 97 -17.10 -2.71 -0.80
N ILE A 98 -15.81 -3.03 -0.87
CA ILE A 98 -14.96 -2.70 -2.03
C ILE A 98 -15.36 -3.57 -3.22
N HIS A 99 -15.62 -2.94 -4.36
CA HIS A 99 -16.06 -3.61 -5.58
C HIS A 99 -14.88 -4.18 -6.38
N ARG A 100 -14.37 -5.33 -5.94
CA ARG A 100 -13.17 -6.00 -6.49
C ARG A 100 -13.32 -6.38 -7.97
N ALA A 101 -14.47 -6.90 -8.39
CA ALA A 101 -14.71 -7.27 -9.79
C ALA A 101 -14.58 -6.06 -10.73
N GLY A 102 -15.07 -4.90 -10.32
CA GLY A 102 -14.91 -3.67 -11.08
C GLY A 102 -13.45 -3.24 -11.23
N GLU A 103 -12.64 -3.37 -10.18
CA GLU A 103 -11.20 -3.06 -10.24
C GLU A 103 -10.45 -4.01 -11.17
N ILE A 104 -10.79 -5.31 -11.14
CA ILE A 104 -10.18 -6.33 -11.99
C ILE A 104 -10.47 -6.03 -13.47
N ILE A 105 -11.70 -5.64 -13.83
CA ILE A 105 -12.04 -5.25 -15.21
C ILE A 105 -11.27 -4.00 -15.64
N ASP A 106 -11.26 -2.95 -14.81
CA ASP A 106 -10.58 -1.70 -15.16
C ASP A 106 -9.07 -1.92 -15.38
N LEU A 107 -8.43 -2.68 -14.49
CA LEU A 107 -7.02 -3.02 -14.61
C LEU A 107 -6.77 -3.98 -15.77
N GLY A 108 -7.64 -4.96 -15.98
CA GLY A 108 -7.56 -5.93 -17.09
C GLY A 108 -7.63 -5.25 -18.45
N VAL A 109 -8.51 -4.27 -18.62
CA VAL A 109 -8.58 -3.45 -19.84
C VAL A 109 -7.33 -2.58 -20.00
N LYS A 110 -6.86 -1.97 -18.90
CA LYS A 110 -5.65 -1.14 -18.93
C LYS A 110 -4.39 -1.93 -19.30
N GLN A 111 -4.30 -3.20 -18.89
CA GLN A 111 -3.18 -4.10 -19.23
C GLN A 111 -3.39 -4.85 -20.56
N GLY A 112 -4.52 -4.65 -21.25
CA GLY A 112 -4.82 -5.37 -22.49
C GLY A 112 -5.14 -6.87 -22.31
N ILE A 113 -5.40 -7.31 -21.08
CA ILE A 113 -5.82 -8.69 -20.76
C ILE A 113 -7.30 -8.90 -21.12
N VAL A 114 -8.12 -7.86 -20.91
CA VAL A 114 -9.53 -7.82 -21.29
C VAL A 114 -9.68 -6.87 -22.47
N GLU A 115 -10.27 -7.36 -23.55
CA GLU A 115 -10.50 -6.57 -24.76
C GLU A 115 -11.78 -5.75 -24.62
N LYS A 116 -11.73 -4.48 -25.04
CA LYS A 116 -12.89 -3.59 -25.07
C LYS A 116 -13.19 -3.16 -26.50
N SER A 117 -14.28 -3.67 -27.07
CA SER A 117 -14.78 -3.30 -28.40
C SER A 117 -16.03 -2.42 -28.25
N GLY A 118 -15.81 -1.11 -28.20
CA GLY A 118 -16.88 -0.14 -27.95
C GLY A 118 -17.49 -0.30 -26.55
N ALA A 119 -18.74 -0.74 -26.48
CA ALA A 119 -19.43 -1.04 -25.22
C ALA A 119 -19.26 -2.49 -24.75
N TRP A 120 -18.70 -3.38 -25.57
CA TRP A 120 -18.53 -4.79 -25.26
C TRP A 120 -17.17 -5.08 -24.63
N TYR A 121 -17.18 -5.93 -23.62
CA TYR A 121 -15.98 -6.48 -23.00
C TYR A 121 -15.86 -7.95 -23.38
N SER A 122 -14.64 -8.38 -23.72
CA SER A 122 -14.32 -9.75 -24.11
C SER A 122 -13.07 -10.23 -23.39
N TYR A 123 -13.04 -11.52 -23.06
CA TYR A 123 -11.89 -12.19 -22.48
C TYR A 123 -11.62 -13.49 -23.24
N ASN A 124 -10.40 -13.69 -23.73
CA ASN A 124 -10.00 -14.86 -24.54
C ASN A 124 -10.99 -15.18 -25.68
N GLY A 125 -11.53 -14.16 -26.35
CA GLY A 125 -12.52 -14.31 -27.44
C GLY A 125 -13.96 -14.54 -26.99
N GLN A 126 -14.23 -14.81 -25.71
CA GLN A 126 -15.57 -14.90 -25.15
C GLN A 126 -16.08 -13.52 -24.73
N ARG A 127 -17.34 -13.19 -25.08
CA ARG A 127 -17.97 -11.95 -24.62
C ARG A 127 -18.41 -12.10 -23.16
N ILE A 128 -17.85 -11.27 -22.29
CA ILE A 128 -18.14 -11.29 -20.84
C ILE A 128 -19.29 -10.34 -20.46
N GLY A 129 -19.57 -9.31 -21.26
CA GLY A 129 -20.71 -8.45 -21.02
C GLY A 129 -20.70 -7.14 -21.80
N GLN A 130 -21.88 -6.51 -21.89
CA GLN A 130 -22.04 -5.16 -22.41
C GLN A 130 -22.00 -4.15 -21.26
N GLY A 131 -21.03 -3.25 -21.29
CA GLY A 131 -20.81 -2.25 -20.25
C GLY A 131 -20.05 -2.81 -19.04
N ARG A 132 -19.43 -1.88 -18.30
CA ARG A 132 -18.59 -2.20 -17.13
C ARG A 132 -19.35 -2.97 -16.05
N ARG A 133 -20.61 -2.60 -15.81
CA ARG A 133 -21.44 -3.21 -14.77
C ARG A 133 -21.70 -4.68 -15.03
N ASN A 134 -22.18 -5.02 -16.23
CA ASN A 134 -22.49 -6.40 -16.58
C ASN A 134 -21.23 -7.27 -16.64
N ALA A 135 -20.11 -6.72 -17.12
CA ALA A 135 -18.82 -7.41 -17.09
C ALA A 135 -18.36 -7.70 -15.64
N ALA A 136 -18.59 -6.76 -14.71
CA ALA A 136 -18.28 -6.99 -13.30
C ALA A 136 -19.21 -8.02 -12.66
N THR A 137 -20.51 -8.01 -12.97
CA THR A 137 -21.47 -9.03 -12.50
C THR A 137 -21.06 -10.42 -12.98
N PHE A 138 -20.65 -10.55 -14.25
CA PHE A 138 -20.16 -11.82 -14.79
C PHE A 138 -18.94 -12.35 -14.01
N LEU A 139 -17.99 -11.49 -13.63
CA LEU A 139 -16.86 -11.90 -12.79
C LEU A 139 -17.23 -12.23 -11.33
N ASP A 140 -18.33 -11.67 -10.82
CA ASP A 140 -18.85 -12.03 -9.51
C ASP A 140 -19.51 -13.42 -9.53
N GLU A 141 -20.11 -13.81 -10.65
CA GLU A 141 -20.71 -15.14 -10.88
C GLU A 141 -19.65 -16.20 -11.21
N GLU A 142 -18.68 -15.87 -12.07
CA GLU A 142 -17.62 -16.79 -12.53
C GLU A 142 -16.29 -16.54 -11.79
N GLU A 143 -16.18 -17.08 -10.58
CA GLU A 143 -15.01 -16.91 -9.72
C GLU A 143 -13.71 -17.46 -10.35
N GLY A 144 -13.79 -18.52 -11.16
CA GLY A 144 -12.64 -19.10 -11.85
C GLY A 144 -11.98 -18.12 -12.82
N VAL A 145 -12.80 -17.49 -13.68
CA VAL A 145 -12.33 -16.46 -14.63
C VAL A 145 -11.82 -15.23 -13.89
N ARG A 146 -12.49 -14.81 -12.82
CA ARG A 146 -12.05 -13.70 -11.98
C ARG A 146 -10.64 -13.93 -11.42
N HIS A 147 -10.38 -15.11 -10.87
CA HIS A 147 -9.08 -15.43 -10.29
C HIS A 147 -7.98 -15.51 -11.35
N GLU A 148 -8.28 -16.03 -12.53
CA GLU A 148 -7.34 -16.08 -13.66
C GLU A 148 -6.91 -14.67 -14.10
N ILE A 149 -7.88 -13.80 -14.36
CA ILE A 149 -7.61 -12.40 -14.76
C ILE A 149 -6.84 -11.68 -13.65
N GLU A 150 -7.25 -11.83 -12.39
CA GLU A 150 -6.56 -11.21 -11.27
C GLU A 150 -5.10 -11.67 -11.16
N THR A 151 -4.84 -12.96 -11.34
CA THR A 151 -3.48 -13.52 -11.27
C THR A 151 -2.61 -12.93 -12.38
N ARG A 152 -3.12 -12.85 -13.61
CA ARG A 152 -2.41 -12.23 -14.73
C ARG A 152 -2.14 -10.74 -14.51
N VAL A 153 -3.14 -10.00 -14.02
CA VAL A 153 -3.00 -8.57 -13.67
C VAL A 153 -1.94 -8.37 -12.59
N ARG A 154 -1.92 -9.23 -11.57
CA ARG A 154 -0.92 -9.17 -10.49
C ARG A 154 0.48 -9.47 -10.99
N ALA A 155 0.65 -10.45 -11.87
CA ALA A 155 1.94 -10.79 -12.46
C ALA A 155 2.53 -9.63 -13.27
N GLU A 156 1.70 -8.89 -14.00
CA GLU A 156 2.15 -7.75 -14.80
C GLU A 156 2.50 -6.51 -13.95
N LEU A 157 1.72 -6.26 -12.88
CA LEU A 157 1.78 -5.00 -12.14
C LEU A 157 2.58 -5.04 -10.84
N LEU A 158 2.77 -6.23 -10.25
CA LEU A 158 3.58 -6.38 -9.05
C LEU A 158 5.01 -6.74 -9.46
N PRO A 159 6.04 -6.08 -8.88
CA PRO A 159 7.42 -6.48 -9.12
C PRO A 159 7.62 -7.93 -8.65
N ASP A 160 8.27 -8.75 -9.47
CA ASP A 160 8.68 -10.10 -9.10
C ASP A 160 9.44 -10.05 -7.78
N ARG A 161 8.93 -10.76 -6.77
CA ARG A 161 9.63 -10.93 -5.50
C ARG A 161 10.97 -11.66 -5.67
N GLU A 162 11.20 -12.29 -6.81
CA GLU A 162 12.37 -13.13 -7.10
C GLU A 162 13.55 -12.36 -7.72
N ARG A 163 13.43 -11.06 -8.00
CA ARG A 163 14.54 -10.25 -8.53
C ARG A 163 15.13 -9.26 -7.52
N GLY A 164 15.03 -9.60 -6.24
CA GLY A 164 15.92 -9.10 -5.21
C GLY A 164 16.83 -10.26 -4.83
N GLU A 165 18.02 -10.33 -5.42
CA GLU A 165 19.14 -10.96 -4.73
C GLU A 165 19.15 -10.34 -3.34
N ASP A 166 19.00 -11.17 -2.31
CA ASP A 166 19.44 -10.81 -0.98
C ASP A 166 20.85 -10.22 -1.15
N PRO A 167 21.13 -8.98 -0.71
CA PRO A 167 22.52 -8.66 -0.48
C PRO A 167 22.97 -9.69 0.53
N GLU A 168 23.82 -10.62 0.09
CA GLU A 168 24.63 -11.44 0.98
C GLU A 168 25.07 -10.51 2.11
N ASP A 169 24.64 -10.84 3.33
CA ASP A 169 25.24 -10.28 4.53
C ASP A 169 26.72 -10.64 4.46
N GLY A 170 27.48 -9.75 3.81
CA GLY A 170 28.90 -9.78 3.73
C GLY A 170 29.39 -9.67 5.17
N ALA A 171 29.74 -10.83 5.71
CA ALA A 171 30.59 -10.97 6.87
C ALA A 171 31.90 -10.21 6.60
N ALA A 172 31.90 -8.91 6.85
CA ALA A 172 33.07 -8.08 6.84
C ALA A 172 33.52 -7.88 8.30
N GLY A 173 34.34 -8.83 8.74
CA GLY A 173 35.54 -8.56 9.51
C GLY A 173 35.37 -7.90 10.87
N ASP A 174 35.46 -8.73 11.90
CA ASP A 174 36.05 -8.39 13.19
C ASP A 174 37.31 -7.51 12.98
N ALA A 175 37.19 -6.21 13.31
CA ALA A 175 38.31 -5.30 13.32
C ALA A 175 38.98 -5.41 14.71
N PRO A 176 40.25 -5.86 14.80
CA PRO A 176 40.88 -6.02 16.10
C PRO A 176 41.09 -4.64 16.72
N THR A 177 40.62 -4.50 17.96
CA THR A 177 40.86 -3.34 18.81
C THR A 177 42.37 -3.07 18.91
N PRO A 178 42.86 -1.83 18.69
CA PRO A 178 44.28 -1.56 18.88
C PRO A 178 44.63 -1.72 20.36
N ARG A 179 45.47 -2.72 20.66
CA ARG A 179 46.09 -2.89 21.99
C ARG A 179 46.92 -1.65 22.28
N ILE A 180 46.56 -0.93 23.33
CA ILE A 180 47.41 0.08 23.96
C ILE A 180 48.70 -0.65 24.40
N ALA A 181 49.82 -0.31 23.77
CA ALA A 181 51.12 -0.83 24.17
C ALA A 181 51.45 -0.33 25.58
N ALA A 182 51.63 -1.27 26.49
CA ALA A 182 52.18 -1.01 27.81
C ALA A 182 53.58 -0.40 27.65
N VAL A 183 53.77 0.81 28.14
CA VAL A 183 55.11 1.35 28.40
C VAL A 183 55.56 0.74 29.72
N SER A 184 56.39 -0.29 29.63
CA SER A 184 57.12 -0.86 30.76
C SER A 184 58.26 0.08 31.15
N ASP A 185 58.25 0.46 32.41
CA ASP A 185 59.31 1.11 33.16
C ASP A 185 60.59 0.24 33.17
N ALA A 186 61.75 0.83 32.85
CA ALA A 186 63.09 0.37 33.25
C ALA A 186 64.19 1.32 32.71
N SER A 187 64.68 2.19 33.60
CA SER A 187 66.11 2.43 33.89
C SER A 187 67.16 2.39 32.76
N ASP A 188 67.83 3.51 32.48
CA ASP A 188 69.30 3.65 32.63
C ASP A 188 69.84 5.04 32.23
N ARG A 189 70.65 5.62 33.13
CA ARG A 189 71.88 6.43 32.91
C ARG A 189 71.83 7.74 32.10
N ARG A 190 71.85 8.89 32.79
CA ARG A 190 73.05 9.68 33.17
C ARG A 190 72.64 10.95 33.90
#